data_AF-A0AAV8WFE9-F1
#
_entry.id   AF-A0AAV8WFE9-F1
#
_cell.length_a   1.000
_cell.length_b   1.000
_cell.length_c   1.000
_cell.angle_alpha   90.00
_cell.angle_beta   90.00
_cell.angle_gamma   90.00
#
_symmetry.space_group_name_H-M   'P 1'
#
loop_
_entity.id
_entity.type
_entity.pdbx_description
1 polymer ?
#
loop_
_entity_poly.entity_id
_entity_poly.type
_entity_poly.pdbx_seq_one_letter_code
_entity_poly.pdbx_strand_id
1 'polypeptide(L)'
;MNKAYNSIKKYAVSSLWSKYSMLKATMKVYKNTDIGKYSKLTAYLKSESRGCKPKKAAILERAHIEEFLTRACDKEYLMIKSHS
;
A
#
# COMPACT_ATOMS: atom_id res chain seq x y z
N MET A 1 16.65 -26.00 17.76
CA MET A 1 15.81 -26.32 16.58
C MET A 1 14.81 -25.19 16.35
N ASN A 2 15.03 -24.42 15.28
CA ASN A 2 14.15 -23.52 14.52
C ASN A 2 13.01 -22.74 15.23
N LYS A 3 13.36 -21.58 15.78
CA LYS A 3 12.45 -20.46 16.04
C LYS A 3 12.42 -19.51 14.83
N ALA A 4 12.01 -20.00 13.66
CA ALA A 4 11.91 -19.21 12.44
C ALA A 4 10.52 -19.43 11.81
N TYR A 5 9.90 -18.32 11.38
CA TYR A 5 8.59 -18.24 10.69
C TYR A 5 7.33 -18.18 11.56
N ASN A 6 7.28 -17.25 12.51
CA ASN A 6 6.00 -16.70 12.99
C ASN A 6 6.00 -15.17 12.97
N SER A 7 6.36 -14.59 11.82
CA SER A 7 5.87 -13.26 11.45
C SER A 7 5.12 -13.39 10.13
N ILE A 8 3.86 -13.81 10.20
CA ILE A 8 2.94 -13.65 9.09
C ILE A 8 2.80 -12.13 8.90
N LYS A 9 3.62 -11.55 8.03
CA LYS A 9 3.45 -10.17 7.58
C LYS A 9 2.06 -10.09 6.95
N LYS A 10 1.06 -9.67 7.73
CA LYS A 10 -0.28 -9.34 7.23
C LYS A 10 -0.11 -8.18 6.27
N TYR A 11 0.05 -8.47 4.98
CA TYR A 11 0.03 -7.45 3.95
C TYR A 11 -1.36 -6.82 3.97
N ALA A 12 -1.42 -5.49 3.89
CA ALA A 12 -2.67 -4.83 3.54
C ALA A 12 -3.19 -5.45 2.24
N VAL A 13 -4.51 -5.62 2.11
CA VAL A 13 -5.11 -6.24 0.92
C VAL A 13 -4.71 -5.53 -0.37
N SER A 14 -4.56 -4.21 -0.34
CA SER A 14 -4.00 -3.44 -1.46
C SER A 14 -2.59 -3.91 -1.82
N SER A 15 -1.70 -4.09 -0.84
CA SER A 15 -0.35 -4.61 -1.05
C SER A 15 -0.33 -6.06 -1.54
N LEU A 16 -1.27 -6.91 -1.08
CA LEU A 16 -1.38 -8.30 -1.52
C LEU A 16 -1.71 -8.39 -3.01
N TRP A 17 -2.75 -7.67 -3.46
CA TRP A 17 -3.15 -7.64 -4.86
C TRP A 17 -2.09 -6.97 -5.75
N SER A 18 -1.44 -5.90 -5.29
CA SER A 18 -0.32 -5.29 -6.02
C SER A 18 0.83 -6.28 -6.24
N LYS A 19 1.20 -7.06 -5.22
CA LYS A 19 2.23 -8.10 -5.36
C LYS A 19 1.81 -9.22 -6.30
N TYR A 20 0.55 -9.66 -6.21
CA TYR A 20 0.02 -10.65 -7.14
C TYR A 20 0.08 -10.14 -8.59
N SER A 21 -0.30 -8.88 -8.83
CA SER A 21 -0.24 -8.26 -10.15
C SER A 21 1.19 -8.15 -10.68
N MET A 22 2.16 -7.75 -9.84
CA MET A 22 3.57 -7.76 -10.20
C MET A 22 4.02 -9.17 -10.60
N LEU A 23 3.75 -10.16 -9.75
CA LEU A 23 4.14 -11.55 -10.02
C LEU A 23 3.50 -12.09 -11.30
N LYS A 24 2.23 -11.75 -11.56
CA LYS A 24 1.52 -12.13 -12.78
C LYS A 24 2.20 -11.57 -14.02
N ALA A 25 2.56 -10.28 -14.00
CA ALA A 25 3.28 -9.64 -15.10
C ALA A 25 4.66 -10.27 -15.30
N THR A 26 5.43 -10.48 -14.23
CA THR A 26 6.76 -11.10 -14.29
C THR A 26 6.69 -12.53 -14.85
N MET A 27 5.79 -13.38 -14.35
CA MET A 27 5.64 -14.76 -14.85
C MET A 27 5.21 -14.79 -16.32
N LYS A 28 4.38 -13.84 -16.75
CA LYS A 28 3.98 -13.71 -18.15
C LYS A 28 5.16 -13.33 -19.04
N VAL A 29 5.99 -12.37 -18.63
CA VAL A 29 7.13 -11.89 -19.42
C VAL A 29 8.26 -12.93 -19.48
N TYR A 30 8.67 -13.47 -18.33
CA TYR A 30 9.89 -14.29 -18.24
C TYR A 30 9.65 -15.79 -18.39
N LYS A 31 8.43 -16.26 -18.15
CA LYS A 31 8.08 -17.69 -18.17
C LYS A 31 6.92 -18.02 -19.11
N ASN A 32 6.42 -17.03 -19.86
CA ASN A 32 5.22 -17.13 -20.71
C ASN A 32 4.04 -17.82 -20.01
N THR A 33 3.95 -17.68 -18.68
CA THR A 33 3.00 -18.38 -17.84
C THR A 33 2.02 -17.40 -17.25
N ASP A 34 0.73 -17.59 -17.53
CA ASP A 34 -0.33 -16.77 -16.96
C ASP A 34 -0.88 -17.40 -15.67
N ILE A 35 -0.40 -16.90 -14.52
CA ILE A 35 -0.87 -17.34 -13.21
C ILE A 35 -2.33 -16.93 -12.91
N GLY A 36 -2.95 -16.12 -13.78
CA GLY A 36 -4.37 -15.81 -13.74
C GLY A 36 -5.27 -16.99 -14.06
N LYS A 37 -4.73 -18.04 -14.70
CA LYS A 37 -5.48 -19.27 -15.02
C LYS A 37 -5.72 -20.17 -13.81
N TYR A 38 -4.98 -19.98 -12.71
CA TYR A 38 -5.11 -20.79 -11.51
C TYR A 38 -6.25 -20.28 -10.61
N SER A 39 -7.47 -20.72 -10.88
CA SER A 39 -8.67 -20.32 -10.13
C SER A 39 -8.58 -20.59 -8.62
N LYS A 40 -7.97 -21.71 -8.22
CA LYS A 40 -7.71 -22.06 -6.81
C LYS A 40 -6.83 -21.03 -6.10
N LEU A 41 -5.80 -20.52 -6.78
CA LEU A 41 -4.92 -19.48 -6.26
C LEU A 41 -5.68 -18.17 -6.07
N THR A 42 -6.46 -17.75 -7.07
CA THR A 42 -7.27 -16.53 -6.96
C THR A 42 -8.33 -16.64 -5.87
N ALA A 43 -8.95 -17.81 -5.70
CA ALA A 43 -9.93 -18.04 -4.63
C ALA A 43 -9.30 -17.93 -3.24
N TYR A 44 -8.10 -18.51 -3.05
CA TYR A 44 -7.31 -18.39 -1.83
C TYR A 44 -6.94 -16.92 -1.52
N LEU A 45 -6.41 -16.18 -2.50
CA LEU A 45 -6.07 -14.76 -2.30
C LEU A 45 -7.31 -13.91 -1.96
N LYS A 46 -8.47 -14.25 -2.56
CA LYS A 46 -9.74 -13.62 -2.22
C LYS A 46 -10.16 -13.94 -0.78
N SER A 47 -10.04 -15.18 -0.30
CA SER A 47 -10.41 -15.52 1.08
C SER A 47 -9.52 -14.80 2.09
N GLU A 48 -8.21 -14.74 1.83
CA GLU A 48 -7.25 -14.01 2.67
C GLU A 48 -7.54 -12.50 2.72
N SER A 49 -8.15 -11.95 1.66
CA SER A 49 -8.54 -10.53 1.63
C SER A 49 -9.84 -10.21 2.36
N ARG A 50 -10.64 -11.22 2.77
CA ARG A 50 -11.92 -11.00 3.46
C ARG A 50 -11.64 -10.51 4.88
N GLY A 51 -12.19 -9.33 5.21
CA GLY A 51 -12.09 -8.75 6.55
C GLY A 51 -11.10 -7.57 6.69
N CYS A 52 -10.27 -7.30 5.68
CA CYS A 52 -9.48 -6.07 5.68
C CYS A 52 -10.34 -4.87 5.27
N LYS A 53 -10.66 -4.01 6.24
CA LYS A 53 -11.26 -2.71 5.96
C LYS A 53 -10.17 -1.77 5.43
N PRO A 54 -10.32 -1.19 4.22
CA PRO A 54 -9.39 -0.18 3.75
C PRO A 54 -9.43 1.02 4.71
N LYS A 55 -8.26 1.45 5.20
CA LYS A 55 -8.15 2.71 5.94
C LYS A 55 -8.36 3.84 4.94
N LYS A 56 -9.51 4.50 5.00
CA LYS A 56 -9.75 5.72 4.21
C LYS A 56 -8.82 6.81 4.73
N ALA A 57 -8.19 7.56 3.82
CA ALA A 57 -7.49 8.78 4.21
C ALA A 57 -8.50 9.79 4.77
N ALA A 58 -8.09 10.57 5.77
CA ALA A 58 -8.88 11.70 6.23
C ALA A 58 -9.05 12.71 5.09
N ILE A 59 -10.19 13.40 5.06
CA ILE A 59 -10.41 14.49 4.12
C ILE A 59 -9.58 15.67 4.60
N LEU A 60 -8.77 16.25 3.70
CA LEU A 60 -8.08 17.49 3.99
C LEU A 60 -9.07 18.64 3.85
N GLU A 61 -9.44 19.24 4.98
CA GLU A 61 -10.37 20.37 5.05
C GLU A 61 -9.63 21.70 5.11
N ARG A 62 -10.32 22.80 4.78
CA ARG A 62 -9.77 24.16 4.85
C ARG A 62 -9.21 24.49 6.24
N ALA A 63 -9.90 24.08 7.31
CA ALA A 63 -9.45 24.29 8.67
C ALA A 63 -8.09 23.64 8.96
N HIS A 64 -7.85 22.43 8.44
CA HIS A 64 -6.55 21.76 8.57
C HIS A 64 -5.44 22.52 7.85
N ILE A 65 -5.75 23.16 6.71
CA ILE A 65 -4.81 24.00 5.95
C ILE A 65 -4.51 25.28 6.72
N GLU A 66 -5.53 25.97 7.24
CA GLU A 66 -5.37 27.20 8.02
C GLU A 66 -4.60 26.94 9.32
N GLU A 67 -4.90 25.85 10.01
CA GLU A 67 -4.16 25.42 11.20
C GLU A 67 -2.69 25.16 10.87
N PHE A 68 -2.42 24.44 9.77
CA PHE A 68 -1.06 24.19 9.33
C PHE A 68 -0.32 25.49 9.00
N LEU A 69 -0.92 26.38 8.21
CA LEU A 69 -0.29 27.64 7.80
C LEU A 69 -0.05 28.60 8.97
N THR A 70 -0.85 28.52 10.04
CA THR A 70 -0.73 29.44 11.19
C THR A 70 0.13 28.88 12.33
N ARG A 71 0.19 27.56 12.49
CA ARG A 71 0.84 26.90 13.63
C ARG A 71 2.08 26.09 13.28
N ALA A 72 2.27 25.70 12.02
CA ALA A 72 3.45 24.94 11.64
C ALA A 72 4.71 25.80 11.75
N CYS A 73 5.83 25.18 12.11
CA CYS A 73 7.12 25.86 12.17
C CYS A 73 7.59 26.21 10.75
N ASP A 74 7.65 27.51 10.44
CA ASP A 74 8.05 27.99 9.11
C ASP A 74 9.37 27.39 8.65
N LYS A 75 10.38 27.33 9.52
CA LYS A 75 11.73 26.86 9.19
C LYS A 75 11.81 25.39 8.78
N GLU A 76 10.85 24.58 9.22
CA GLU A 76 10.83 23.12 8.99
C GLU A 76 9.84 22.73 7.89
N TYR A 77 8.69 23.42 7.83
CA TYR A 77 7.55 23.00 7.01
C TYR A 77 7.17 23.99 5.91
N LEU A 78 7.56 25.26 6.00
CA LEU A 78 7.30 26.25 4.97
C LEU A 78 8.61 26.56 4.24
N MET A 79 8.71 26.11 2.99
CA MET A 79 9.81 26.55 2.13
C MET A 79 9.75 28.07 2.01
N ILE A 80 10.65 28.76 2.72
CA ILE A 80 10.83 30.19 2.58
C ILE A 80 11.38 30.39 1.18
N LYS A 81 10.62 31.06 0.31
CA LYS A 81 11.14 31.51 -0.98
C LYS A 81 12.31 32.46 -0.69
N SER A 82 13.54 31.98 -0.84
CA SER A 82 14.70 32.85 -0.86
C SER A 82 14.55 33.80 -2.05
N HIS A 83 14.29 35.07 -1.76
CA HIS A 83 14.43 36.12 -2.76
C HIS A 83 15.92 36.19 -3.13
N SER A 84 16.26 35.75 -4.34
CA SER A 84 17.47 36.19 -5.04
C SER A 84 17.31 37.64 -5.50
#